data_AF-A0A7Y2G3C3-F1
#
_entry.id   AF-A0A7Y2G3C3-F1
#
_cell.length_a   1.000
_cell.length_b   1.000
_cell.length_c   1.000
_cell.angle_alpha   90.00
_cell.angle_beta   90.00
_cell.angle_gamma   90.00
#
_symmetry.space_group_name_H-M   'P 1'
#
loop_
_entity.id
_entity.type
_entity.pdbx_description
1 polymer ?
#
loop_
_entity_poly.entity_id
_entity_poly.type
_entity_poly.pdbx_seq_one_letter_code
_entity_poly.pdbx_strand_id
1 'polypeptide(L)'
;MLTGTMDPILIVLLFAVVIFAAVLYYLYIVRGWYDWANRAKASIVVLIGVLATVLAITLWQQHEARDELAAYGISIHPELGSSVGIATGSIASGTHWVFRFEGGRSALLDYYRDPRHRPGWVIAEDNDVLLILIREDRRLTISA
;
A
#
# COMPACT_ATOMS: atom_id res chain seq x y z
N MET A 1 20.96 -5.87 3.61
CA MET A 1 20.25 -5.24 2.47
C MET A 1 18.96 -6.03 2.28
N LEU A 2 17.90 -5.66 3.00
CA LEU A 2 16.58 -6.26 2.84
C LEU A 2 15.72 -5.20 2.16
N THR A 3 15.44 -5.43 0.90
CA THR A 3 14.57 -4.63 0.04
C THR A 3 13.20 -4.52 0.69
N GLY A 4 12.77 -3.30 1.02
CA GLY A 4 11.37 -3.01 1.32
C GLY A 4 10.55 -3.20 0.05
N THR A 5 10.26 -4.45 -0.30
CA THR A 5 9.52 -4.78 -1.51
C THR A 5 8.09 -4.29 -1.35
N MET A 6 7.53 -3.71 -2.41
CA MET A 6 6.09 -3.54 -2.60
C MET A 6 5.35 -4.81 -2.17
N ASP A 7 4.11 -4.68 -1.70
CA ASP A 7 3.33 -5.82 -1.21
C ASP A 7 3.34 -6.95 -2.27
N PRO A 8 4.01 -8.09 -1.99
CA PRO A 8 4.15 -9.15 -2.97
C PRO A 8 2.78 -9.71 -3.36
N ILE A 9 1.79 -9.63 -2.46
CA ILE A 9 0.42 -10.07 -2.73
C ILE A 9 -0.24 -9.14 -3.75
N LEU A 10 -0.10 -7.82 -3.62
CA LEU A 10 -0.68 -6.87 -4.59
C LEU A 10 0.00 -6.97 -5.95
N ILE A 11 1.31 -7.20 -5.99
CA ILE A 11 2.04 -7.45 -7.24
C ILE A 11 1.54 -8.74 -7.89
N VAL A 12 1.46 -9.84 -7.14
CA VAL A 12 0.95 -11.12 -7.64
C VAL A 12 -0.48 -10.98 -8.13
N LEU A 13 -1.32 -10.24 -7.41
CA LEU A 13 -2.70 -9.97 -7.79
C LEU A 13 -2.76 -9.16 -9.10
N LEU A 14 -1.95 -8.12 -9.25
CA LEU A 14 -1.87 -7.34 -10.49
C LEU A 14 -1.46 -8.23 -11.68
N PHE A 15 -0.43 -9.06 -11.52
CA PHE A 15 -0.02 -10.02 -12.55
C PHE A 15 -1.12 -11.02 -12.89
N ALA A 16 -1.78 -11.59 -11.87
CA ALA A 16 -2.89 -12.52 -12.06
C ALA A 16 -4.04 -11.85 -12.84
N VAL A 17 -4.37 -10.59 -12.52
CA VAL A 17 -5.40 -9.81 -13.22
C VAL A 17 -5.01 -9.57 -14.67
N VAL A 18 -3.77 -9.18 -14.96
CA VAL A 18 -3.29 -8.94 -16.33
C VAL A 18 -3.27 -10.24 -17.15
N ILE A 19 -2.77 -11.34 -16.59
CA ILE A 19 -2.75 -12.65 -17.26
C ILE A 19 -4.19 -13.12 -17.51
N PHE A 20 -5.06 -13.00 -16.50
CA PHE A 20 -6.46 -13.36 -16.64
C PHE A 20 -7.15 -12.53 -17.72
N ALA A 21 -6.88 -11.22 -17.80
CA ALA A 21 -7.36 -10.35 -18.89
C ALA A 21 -6.94 -10.87 -20.27
N ALA A 22 -5.65 -11.22 -20.42
CA ALA A 22 -5.10 -11.72 -21.68
C ALA A 22 -5.70 -13.08 -22.08
N VAL A 23 -5.89 -13.98 -21.11
CA VAL A 23 -6.53 -15.29 -21.34
C VAL A 23 -7.98 -15.10 -21.77
N LEU A 24 -8.75 -14.25 -21.08
CA LEU A 24 -10.15 -13.99 -21.46
C LEU A 24 -10.23 -13.33 -22.85
N TYR A 25 -9.36 -12.36 -23.15
CA TYR A 25 -9.27 -11.77 -24.47
C TYR A 25 -9.04 -12.84 -25.55
N TYR A 26 -8.05 -13.71 -25.34
CA TYR A 26 -7.73 -14.78 -26.26
C TYR A 26 -8.89 -15.77 -26.44
N LEU A 27 -9.52 -16.25 -25.35
CA LEU A 27 -10.58 -17.24 -25.42
C LEU A 27 -11.87 -16.69 -26.08
N TYR A 28 -12.25 -15.45 -25.78
CA TYR A 28 -13.54 -14.89 -26.23
C TYR A 28 -13.46 -14.12 -27.56
N ILE A 29 -12.32 -13.51 -27.87
CA ILE A 29 -12.15 -12.72 -29.10
C ILE A 29 -11.41 -13.53 -30.16
N VAL A 30 -10.28 -14.16 -29.82
CA VAL A 30 -9.46 -14.89 -30.81
C VAL A 30 -10.02 -16.28 -31.09
N ARG A 31 -10.32 -17.04 -30.03
CA ARG A 31 -10.72 -18.45 -30.15
C ARG A 31 -12.23 -18.64 -30.34
N GLY A 32 -13.02 -17.61 -30.04
CA GLY A 32 -14.47 -17.62 -30.24
C GLY A 32 -15.22 -18.72 -29.49
N TRP A 33 -14.68 -19.21 -28.36
CA TRP A 33 -15.22 -20.38 -27.64
C TRP A 33 -16.64 -20.21 -27.10
N TYR A 34 -17.10 -18.96 -26.95
CA TYR A 34 -18.44 -18.65 -26.48
C TYR A 34 -19.01 -17.46 -27.25
N ASP A 35 -20.22 -17.65 -27.78
CA ASP A 35 -20.96 -16.64 -28.55
C ASP A 35 -21.77 -15.73 -27.61
N TRP A 36 -21.07 -15.14 -26.64
CA TRP A 36 -21.67 -14.13 -25.77
C TRP A 36 -21.96 -12.87 -26.56
N ALA A 37 -23.09 -12.23 -26.26
CA ALA A 37 -23.41 -10.92 -26.82
C ALA A 37 -22.21 -9.97 -26.67
N ASN A 38 -21.86 -9.25 -27.73
CA ASN A 38 -20.71 -8.33 -27.76
C ASN A 38 -20.67 -7.34 -26.58
N ARG A 39 -21.85 -7.00 -26.03
CA ARG A 39 -22.00 -6.20 -24.81
C ARG A 39 -21.33 -6.85 -23.60
N ALA A 40 -21.53 -8.14 -23.36
CA ALA A 40 -20.96 -8.85 -22.21
C ALA A 40 -19.42 -8.95 -22.29
N LYS A 41 -18.87 -9.14 -23.50
CA LYS A 41 -17.42 -9.14 -23.74
C LYS A 41 -16.81 -7.78 -23.39
N ALA A 42 -17.46 -6.68 -23.82
CA ALA A 42 -17.03 -5.33 -23.51
C ALA A 42 -17.05 -5.03 -22.00
N SER A 43 -18.10 -5.46 -21.26
CA SER A 43 -18.20 -5.24 -19.81
C SER A 43 -17.03 -5.83 -19.03
N ILE A 44 -16.60 -7.04 -19.40
CA ILE A 44 -15.53 -7.77 -18.72
C ILE A 44 -14.18 -7.08 -18.93
N VAL A 45 -13.90 -6.66 -20.16
CA VAL A 45 -12.68 -5.92 -20.48
C VAL A 45 -12.62 -4.61 -19.69
N VAL A 46 -13.73 -3.87 -19.65
CA VAL A 46 -13.83 -2.63 -18.86
C VAL A 46 -13.61 -2.90 -17.38
N LEU A 47 -14.28 -3.91 -16.80
CA LEU A 47 -14.14 -4.26 -15.39
C LEU A 47 -12.70 -4.59 -15.01
N ILE A 48 -12.03 -5.40 -15.84
CA ILE A 48 -10.63 -5.80 -15.59
C ILE A 48 -9.69 -4.60 -15.75
N GLY A 49 -9.91 -3.75 -16.75
CA GLY A 49 -9.14 -2.52 -16.94
C GLY A 49 -9.26 -1.56 -15.75
N VAL A 50 -10.47 -1.37 -15.22
CA VAL A 50 -10.71 -0.59 -13.99
C VAL A 50 -9.98 -1.22 -12.81
N LEU A 51 -10.10 -2.53 -12.60
CA LEU A 51 -9.47 -3.22 -11.48
C LEU A 51 -7.93 -3.16 -11.54
N ALA A 52 -7.34 -3.33 -12.72
CA ALA A 52 -5.91 -3.18 -12.94
C ALA A 52 -5.44 -1.74 -12.68
N THR A 53 -6.22 -0.74 -13.11
CA THR A 53 -5.91 0.69 -12.87
C THR A 53 -5.93 1.02 -11.39
N VAL A 54 -6.96 0.56 -10.66
CA VAL A 54 -7.05 0.77 -9.21
C VAL A 54 -5.84 0.14 -8.50
N LEU A 55 -5.51 -1.12 -8.82
CA LEU A 55 -4.35 -1.80 -8.23
C LEU A 55 -3.03 -1.08 -8.52
N ALA A 56 -2.84 -0.60 -9.75
CA ALA A 56 -1.65 0.15 -10.14
C ALA A 56 -1.53 1.48 -9.35
N ILE A 57 -2.63 2.22 -9.20
CA ILE A 57 -2.67 3.46 -8.41
C ILE A 57 -2.36 3.18 -6.94
N THR A 58 -2.95 2.12 -6.36
CA THR A 58 -2.68 1.74 -4.96
C THR A 58 -1.20 1.39 -4.75
N LEU A 59 -0.60 0.62 -5.65
CA LEU A 59 0.82 0.28 -5.60
C LEU A 59 1.72 1.53 -5.75
N TRP A 60 1.34 2.45 -6.63
CA TRP A 60 2.05 3.73 -6.81
C TRP A 60 2.04 4.55 -5.52
N GLN A 61 0.88 4.74 -4.92
CA GLN A 61 0.74 5.49 -3.66
C GLN A 61 1.52 4.82 -2.54
N GLN A 62 1.46 3.49 -2.39
CA GLN A 62 2.26 2.78 -1.38
C GLN A 62 3.77 3.00 -1.55
N HIS A 63 4.24 3.13 -2.80
CA HIS A 63 5.64 3.41 -3.10
C HIS A 63 6.02 4.84 -2.70
N GLU A 64 5.23 5.83 -3.12
CA GLU A 64 5.46 7.24 -2.77
C GLU A 64 5.46 7.48 -1.25
N ALA A 65 4.56 6.84 -0.50
CA ALA A 65 4.53 6.95 0.96
C ALA A 65 5.85 6.52 1.62
N ARG A 66 6.49 5.47 1.10
CA ARG A 66 7.77 4.98 1.64
C ARG A 66 8.89 5.97 1.33
N ASP A 67 8.94 6.47 0.10
CA ASP A 67 9.96 7.41 -0.33
C ASP A 67 9.83 8.76 0.38
N GLU A 68 8.61 9.25 0.59
CA GLU A 68 8.34 10.48 1.36
C GLU A 68 8.77 10.34 2.82
N LEU A 69 8.44 9.23 3.49
CA LEU A 69 8.85 9.02 4.88
C LEU A 69 10.37 8.93 5.04
N ALA A 70 11.04 8.28 4.08
CA ALA A 70 12.49 8.23 4.02
C ALA A 70 13.10 9.63 3.81
N ALA A 71 12.49 10.45 2.95
CA ALA A 71 12.91 11.84 2.73
C ALA A 71 12.77 12.71 4.01
N TYR A 72 11.81 12.38 4.90
CA TYR A 72 11.67 13.03 6.20
C TYR A 72 12.59 12.49 7.30
N GLY A 73 13.49 11.58 6.95
CA GLY A 73 14.50 11.03 7.84
C GLY A 73 13.98 9.97 8.81
N ILE A 74 12.71 9.55 8.69
CA ILE A 74 12.24 8.38 9.43
C ILE A 74 12.86 7.13 8.82
N SER A 75 13.54 6.35 9.65
CA SER A 75 13.91 5.00 9.25
C SER A 75 12.71 4.10 9.44
N ILE A 76 12.25 3.49 8.36
CA ILE A 76 11.16 2.52 8.39
C ILE A 76 11.70 1.22 9.00
N HIS A 77 11.00 0.66 9.98
CA HIS A 77 11.34 -0.65 10.55
C HIS A 77 11.41 -1.71 9.44
N PRO A 78 12.39 -2.63 9.43
CA PRO A 78 12.48 -3.66 8.39
C PRO A 78 11.29 -4.64 8.35
N GLU A 79 10.54 -4.71 9.44
CA GLU A 79 9.31 -5.54 9.60
C GLU A 79 8.01 -4.70 9.48
N LEU A 80 8.11 -3.39 9.22
CA LEU A 80 6.97 -2.61 8.78
C LEU A 80 6.56 -3.11 7.41
N GLY A 81 5.37 -3.73 7.35
CA GLY A 81 4.85 -4.37 6.16
C GLY A 81 4.47 -3.38 5.06
N SER A 82 3.58 -3.80 4.17
CA SER A 82 2.98 -2.91 3.19
C SER A 82 2.17 -1.79 3.88
N SER A 83 2.17 -0.60 3.26
CA SER A 83 1.30 0.49 3.70
C SER A 83 -0.16 0.05 3.51
N VAL A 84 -0.95 0.06 4.57
CA VAL A 84 -2.38 -0.32 4.52
C VAL A 84 -3.18 0.76 3.79
N GLY A 85 -2.66 1.98 3.75
CA GLY A 85 -3.18 3.06 2.93
C GLY A 85 -2.51 4.39 3.26
N ILE A 86 -2.60 5.31 2.31
CA ILE A 86 -2.45 6.74 2.60
C ILE A 86 -3.86 7.30 2.76
N ALA A 87 -4.17 7.82 3.95
CA ALA A 87 -5.40 8.57 4.15
C ALA A 87 -5.14 10.02 3.68
N THR A 88 -5.14 10.25 2.36
CA THR A 88 -5.15 11.61 1.80
C THR A 88 -6.57 12.19 1.92
N GLY A 89 -6.99 12.51 3.14
CA GLY A 89 -8.38 12.90 3.41
C GLY A 89 -8.53 13.86 4.58
N SER A 90 -8.48 15.16 4.27
CA SER A 90 -9.07 16.30 4.99
C SER A 90 -9.48 16.07 6.46
N ILE A 91 -8.52 16.14 7.37
CA ILE A 91 -8.80 16.62 8.73
C ILE A 91 -7.73 17.66 9.10
N ALA A 92 -7.94 18.87 8.59
CA ALA A 92 -7.40 20.15 9.05
C ALA A 92 -5.87 20.43 9.08
N SER A 93 -4.95 19.48 8.99
CA SER A 93 -3.50 19.83 8.87
C SER A 93 -2.63 18.59 8.58
N GLY A 94 -2.49 18.24 7.30
CA GLY A 94 -1.36 17.50 6.71
C GLY A 94 -1.44 15.97 6.53
N THR A 95 -0.33 15.38 6.06
CA THR A 95 -0.27 14.02 5.49
C THR A 95 -0.37 12.93 6.57
N HIS A 96 -1.27 11.96 6.36
CA HIS A 96 -1.47 10.81 7.24
C HIS A 96 -1.11 9.49 6.56
N TRP A 97 -0.07 8.84 7.07
CA TRP A 97 0.34 7.52 6.59
C TRP A 97 -0.06 6.43 7.58
N VAL A 98 -0.61 5.32 7.06
CA VAL A 98 -1.03 4.17 7.87
C VAL A 98 -0.28 2.92 7.44
N PHE A 99 0.49 2.34 8.37
CA PHE A 99 1.22 1.10 8.12
C PHE A 99 0.79 0.00 9.08
N ARG A 100 0.87 -1.24 8.59
CA ARG A 100 0.72 -2.42 9.42
C ARG A 100 2.09 -3.00 9.76
N PHE A 101 2.25 -3.37 11.01
CA PHE A 101 3.43 -4.05 11.52
C PHE A 101 3.06 -5.50 11.77
N GLU A 102 3.85 -6.44 11.23
CA GLU A 102 3.63 -7.88 11.46
C GLU A 102 4.51 -8.45 12.58
N GLY A 103 5.49 -7.68 13.05
CA GLY A 103 6.31 -8.03 14.20
C GLY A 103 5.59 -7.81 15.54
N GLY A 104 6.18 -8.31 16.63
CA GLY A 104 5.67 -8.04 17.98
C GLY A 104 5.82 -6.56 18.35
N ARG A 105 4.77 -5.95 18.92
CA ARG A 105 4.73 -4.52 19.32
C ARG A 105 5.98 -4.05 20.08
N SER A 106 6.54 -4.89 20.95
CA SER A 106 7.75 -4.55 21.71
C SER A 106 8.92 -4.21 20.80
N ALA A 107 9.11 -4.94 19.69
CA ALA A 107 10.17 -4.67 18.72
C ALA A 107 9.97 -3.31 18.02
N LEU A 108 8.72 -3.00 17.63
CA LEU A 108 8.38 -1.72 17.02
C LEU A 108 8.68 -0.54 17.96
N LEU A 109 8.26 -0.66 19.22
CA LEU A 109 8.47 0.38 20.22
C LEU A 109 9.93 0.53 20.58
N ASP A 110 10.66 -0.57 20.76
CA ASP A 110 12.09 -0.50 21.08
C ASP A 110 12.90 0.12 19.94
N TYR A 111 12.51 -0.13 18.69
CA TYR A 111 13.09 0.52 17.53
C TYR A 111 12.79 2.03 17.50
N TYR A 112 11.52 2.43 17.61
CA TYR A 112 11.15 3.84 17.56
C TYR A 112 11.43 4.61 18.86
N ARG A 113 11.79 3.95 19.96
CA ARG A 113 12.25 4.62 21.17
C ARG A 113 13.55 5.36 20.94
N ASP A 114 14.46 4.81 20.13
CA ASP A 114 15.70 5.47 19.74
C ASP A 114 15.40 6.70 18.85
N PRO A 115 15.74 7.92 19.30
CA PRO A 115 15.51 9.13 18.52
C PRO A 115 16.22 9.14 17.16
N ARG A 116 17.28 8.33 16.98
CA ARG A 116 17.98 8.19 15.69
C ARG A 116 17.10 7.61 14.60
N HIS A 117 16.06 6.84 14.97
CA HIS A 117 15.12 6.24 14.05
C HIS A 117 13.92 7.14 13.71
N ARG A 118 13.79 8.27 14.42
CA ARG A 118 12.68 9.22 14.28
C ARG A 118 13.11 10.70 14.47
N PRO A 119 14.13 11.18 13.74
CA PRO A 119 14.64 12.54 13.92
C PRO A 119 13.57 13.60 13.65
N GLY A 120 13.25 14.41 14.66
CA GLY A 120 12.22 15.45 14.58
C GLY A 120 10.79 14.96 14.72
N TRP A 121 10.57 13.66 14.99
CA TRP A 121 9.25 13.07 15.20
C TRP A 121 9.04 12.70 16.67
N VAL A 122 7.85 13.02 17.18
CA VAL A 122 7.46 12.77 18.58
C VAL A 122 6.40 11.68 18.62
N ILE A 123 6.51 10.77 19.59
CA ILE A 123 5.47 9.79 19.86
C ILE A 123 4.32 10.53 20.55
N ALA A 124 3.20 10.69 19.85
CA ALA A 124 2.02 11.34 20.38
C ALA A 124 1.10 10.35 21.11
N GLU A 125 1.02 9.13 20.61
CA GLU A 125 0.25 8.05 21.22
C GLU A 125 0.97 6.72 21.02
N ASP A 126 0.97 5.91 22.08
CA ASP A 126 1.49 4.55 22.09
C ASP A 126 0.50 3.72 22.90
N ASN A 127 -0.30 2.90 22.20
CA ASN A 127 -1.23 1.97 22.82
C ASN A 127 -1.05 0.55 22.23
N ASP A 128 -1.77 -0.42 22.79
CA ASP A 128 -1.63 -1.84 22.45
C ASP A 128 -1.91 -2.15 20.97
N VAL A 129 -2.61 -1.27 20.26
CA VAL A 129 -3.09 -1.46 18.89
C VAL A 129 -2.36 -0.57 17.89
N LEU A 130 -1.87 0.60 18.31
CA LEU A 130 -1.28 1.59 17.40
C LEU A 130 -0.21 2.47 18.06
N LEU A 131 0.76 2.85 17.23
CA LEU A 131 1.80 3.84 17.49
C LEU A 131 1.56 5.04 16.58
N ILE A 132 1.55 6.24 17.15
CA ILE A 132 1.38 7.49 16.40
C ILE A 132 2.60 8.38 16.59
N LEU A 133 3.24 8.70 15.48
CA LEU A 133 4.32 9.67 15.38
C LEU A 133 3.78 10.96 14.76
N ILE A 134 4.09 12.10 15.37
CA ILE A 134 3.71 13.44 14.88
C ILE A 134 4.95 14.29 14.66
N ARG A 135 4.94 15.05 13.56
CA ARG A 135 5.91 16.11 13.28
C ARG A 135 5.18 17.25 12.57
N GLU A 136 5.17 18.43 13.16
CA GLU A 136 4.47 19.60 12.60
C GLU A 136 2.99 19.28 12.29
N ASP A 137 2.60 19.32 11.02
CA ASP A 137 1.27 18.98 10.52
C ASP A 137 1.18 17.52 10.01
N ARG A 138 2.09 16.64 10.40
CA ARG A 138 2.16 15.31 9.81
C ARG A 138 2.02 14.22 10.84
N ARG A 139 1.35 13.15 10.42
CA ARG A 139 1.03 12.03 11.29
C ARG A 139 1.37 10.71 10.60
N LEU A 140 2.12 9.88 11.29
CA LEU A 140 2.38 8.51 10.89
C LEU A 140 1.73 7.61 11.94
N THR A 141 0.77 6.79 11.50
CA THR A 141 0.13 5.78 12.33
C THR A 141 0.64 4.41 11.91
N ILE A 142 1.08 3.62 12.88
CA ILE A 142 1.52 2.26 12.68
C ILE A 142 0.65 1.37 13.56
N SER A 143 -0.14 0.49 12.96
CA SER A 143 -0.96 -0.50 13.66
C SER A 143 -0.21 -1.83 13.78
N ALA A 144 -0.15 -2.40 14.98
CA ALA A 144 0.40 -3.74 15.24
C ALA A 144 -0.70 -4.82 15.19
#